data_AF-A0AA40SYG1-F1
#
_entry.id   AF-A0AA40SYG1-F1
#
_cell.length_a   1.000
_cell.length_b   1.000
_cell.length_c   1.000
_cell.angle_alpha   90.00
_cell.angle_beta   90.00
_cell.angle_gamma   90.00
#
_symmetry.space_group_name_H-M   'P 1'
#
loop_
_entity.id
_entity.type
_entity.pdbx_description
1 polymer ?
#
loop_
_entity_poly.entity_id
_entity_poly.type
_entity_poly.pdbx_seq_one_letter_code
_entity_poly.pdbx_strand_id
1 'polypeptide(L)' 'MNPTTLTALRIAHRRMQSLIEELYTVAQTALDNDDLPDASLLQSIADKLYVEAENLDILISELEG' A
#
# COMPACT_ATOMS: atom_id res chain seq x y z
N MET A 1 -12.11 -16.09 -14.27
CA MET A 1 -12.76 -14.89 -13.72
C MET A 1 -13.07 -13.89 -14.84
N ASN A 2 -14.02 -12.96 -14.69
CA ASN A 2 -14.24 -11.91 -15.68
C ASN A 2 -12.97 -11.02 -15.79
N PRO A 3 -12.41 -10.79 -17.00
CA PRO A 3 -11.26 -9.91 -17.20
C PRO A 3 -11.40 -8.52 -16.56
N THR A 4 -12.62 -7.99 -16.49
CA THR A 4 -12.90 -6.68 -15.86
C THR A 4 -12.65 -6.72 -14.35
N THR A 5 -12.97 -7.83 -13.68
CA THR A 5 -12.74 -8.00 -12.25
C THR A 5 -11.24 -8.07 -11.95
N LEU A 6 -10.49 -8.89 -12.70
CA LEU A 6 -9.03 -8.99 -12.52
C LEU A 6 -8.34 -7.65 -12.80
N THR A 7 -8.78 -6.94 -13.83
CA THR A 7 -8.28 -5.59 -14.16
C THR A 7 -8.53 -4.61 -13.01
N ALA A 8 -9.73 -4.63 -12.41
CA ALA A 8 -10.05 -3.78 -11.26
C ALA A 8 -9.15 -4.08 -10.05
N LEU A 9 -8.91 -5.36 -9.76
CA LEU A 9 -8.01 -5.77 -8.66
C LEU A 9 -6.57 -5.31 -8.89
N ARG A 10 -6.03 -5.49 -10.11
CA ARG A 10 -4.69 -4.99 -10.48
C ARG A 10 -4.59 -3.46 -10.39
N ILE A 11 -5.65 -2.73 -10.74
CA ILE A 11 -5.69 -1.28 -10.57
C ILE A 11 -5.69 -0.90 -9.08
N ALA A 12 -6.50 -1.59 -8.26
CA ALA A 12 -6.54 -1.36 -6.83
C ALA A 12 -5.17 -1.61 -6.19
N HIS A 13 -4.53 -2.74 -6.50
CA HIS A 13 -3.20 -3.09 -6.00
C HIS A 13 -2.17 -2.00 -6.32
N ARG A 14 -2.09 -1.54 -7.58
CA ARG A 14 -1.17 -0.45 -7.96
C ARG A 14 -1.43 0.85 -7.21
N ARG A 15 -2.70 1.21 -7.00
CA ARG A 15 -3.06 2.41 -6.25
C ARG A 15 -2.68 2.30 -4.78
N MET A 16 -2.82 1.11 -4.19
CA MET A 16 -2.37 0.85 -2.82
C MET A 16 -0.86 1.00 -2.72
N GLN A 17 -0.09 0.42 -3.64
CA GLN A 17 1.37 0.56 -3.68
C GLN A 17 1.81 2.04 -3.72
N SER A 18 1.23 2.84 -4.62
CA SER A 18 1.53 4.27 -4.69
C SER A 18 1.18 5.03 -3.41
N LEU A 19 0.05 4.70 -2.77
CA LEU A 19 -0.36 5.32 -1.50
C LEU A 19 0.60 4.95 -0.35
N ILE A 20 1.02 3.69 -0.29
CA ILE A 20 1.99 3.20 0.71
C ILE A 20 3.32 3.94 0.57
N GLU A 21 3.83 4.05 -0.65
CA GLU A 21 5.07 4.80 -0.95
C GLU A 21 4.96 6.27 -0.56
N GLU A 22 3.83 6.92 -0.84
CA GLU A 22 3.56 8.29 -0.44
C GLU A 22 3.59 8.43 1.09
N LEU A 23 2.90 7.55 1.82
CA LEU A 23 2.88 7.59 3.28
C LEU A 23 4.26 7.39 3.90
N TYR A 24 5.06 6.44 3.40
CA TYR A 24 6.44 6.30 3.86
C TYR A 24 7.31 7.52 3.56
N THR A 25 7.11 8.16 2.40
CA THR A 25 7.83 9.38 2.02
C THR A 25 7.49 10.54 2.96
N VAL A 26 6.21 10.72 3.29
CA VAL A 26 5.78 11.76 4.24
C VAL A 26 6.21 11.40 5.66
N ALA A 27 6.19 10.13 6.06
CA ALA A 27 6.69 9.69 7.35
C ALA A 27 8.19 10.01 7.50
N GLN A 28 8.99 9.78 6.47
CA GLN A 28 10.40 10.14 6.45
C GLN A 28 10.59 11.66 6.55
N THR A 29 9.77 12.44 5.84
CA THR A 29 9.81 13.91 5.93
C THR A 29 9.46 14.41 7.34
N ALA A 30 8.48 13.78 8.00
CA ALA A 30 8.13 14.10 9.39
C ALA A 30 9.28 13.74 10.34
N LEU A 31 9.92 12.60 10.13
CA LEU A 31 11.09 12.17 10.90
C LEU A 31 12.28 13.15 10.74
N ASP A 32 12.54 13.60 9.52
CA ASP A 32 13.60 14.58 9.21
C ASP A 32 13.34 15.94 9.87
N ASN A 33 12.07 16.26 10.17
CA ASN A 33 11.63 17.47 10.87
C ASN A 33 11.48 17.29 12.40
N ASP A 34 11.91 16.14 12.95
CA ASP A 34 11.76 15.77 14.38
C ASP A 34 10.29 15.68 14.87
N ASP A 35 9.34 15.52 13.94
CA ASP A 35 7.93 15.27 14.23
C ASP A 35 7.67 13.76 14.40
N LEU A 36 8.17 13.22 15.52
CA LEU A 36 8.10 11.80 15.84
C LEU A 36 6.66 11.26 15.92
N PRO A 37 5.67 11.98 16.48
CA PRO A 37 4.28 11.53 16.49
C PRO A 37 3.71 11.29 15.09
N ASP A 38 3.89 12.25 14.17
CA ASP A 38 3.36 12.14 12.81
C ASP A 38 4.12 11.07 12.00
N ALA A 39 5.46 11.01 12.16
CA ALA A 39 6.27 9.97 11.53
C ALA A 39 5.79 8.55 11.92
N SER A 40 5.61 8.32 13.23
CA SER A 40 5.15 7.03 13.75
C SER A 40 3.74 6.67 13.28
N LEU A 41 2.83 7.66 13.23
CA LEU A 41 1.46 7.45 12.74
C LEU A 41 1.47 7.05 11.27
N LEU A 42 2.15 7.84 10.42
CA LEU A 42 2.20 7.61 8.98
C LEU A 42 2.83 6.26 8.63
N GLN A 43 3.95 5.92 9.28
CA GLN A 43 4.60 4.63 9.11
C GLN A 43 3.69 3.47 9.51
N SER A 44 2.99 3.58 10.65
CA SER A 44 2.07 2.53 11.12
C SER A 44 0.89 2.30 10.17
N ILE A 45 0.42 3.35 9.47
CA ILE A 45 -0.64 3.21 8.47
C ILE A 45 -0.09 2.61 7.18
N ALA A 46 1.10 3.03 6.73
CA ALA A 46 1.78 2.46 5.58
C ALA A 46 2.04 0.96 5.75
N ASP A 47 2.50 0.52 6.93
CA ASP A 47 2.73 -0.89 7.26
C ASP A 47 1.44 -1.72 7.13
N LYS A 48 0.32 -1.21 7.66
CA LYS A 48 -0.98 -1.90 7.57
C LYS A 48 -1.46 -2.03 6.12
N LEU A 49 -1.34 -0.95 5.34
CA LEU A 49 -1.72 -0.96 3.93
C LEU A 49 -0.82 -1.88 3.11
N TYR A 50 0.47 -1.97 3.46
CA TYR A 50 1.41 -2.89 2.84
C TYR A 50 0.96 -4.34 2.99
N VAL A 51 0.56 -4.76 4.20
CA VAL A 51 0.02 -6.12 4.43
C VAL A 51 -1.21 -6.38 3.56
N GLU A 52 -2.13 -5.43 3.47
CA GLU A 52 -3.33 -5.58 2.61
C GLU A 52 -2.98 -5.62 1.12
N ALA A 53 -1.95 -4.89 0.69
CA ALA A 53 -1.46 -4.93 -0.70
C ALA A 53 -0.86 -6.30 -1.04
N GLU A 54 -0.05 -6.88 -0.14
CA GLU A 54 0.52 -8.22 -0.29
C GLU A 54 -0.58 -9.30 -0.34
N ASN A 55 -1.59 -9.21 0.52
CA ASN A 55 -2.75 -10.12 0.48
C ASN A 55 -3.47 -10.05 -0.88
N LEU A 56 -3.61 -8.84 -1.44
CA LEU A 56 -4.23 -8.65 -2.74
C LEU A 56 -3.35 -9.18 -3.89
N ASP A 57 -2.02 -9.03 -3.80
CA ASP A 57 -1.09 -9.59 -4.79
C ASP A 57 -1.11 -11.12 -4.83
N ILE A 58 -1.14 -11.75 -3.65
CA ILE A 58 -1.32 -13.21 -3.51
C ILE A 58 -2.63 -13.64 -4.18
N LEU A 59 -3.75 -12.98 -3.86
CA LEU A 59 -5.05 -13.28 -4.46
C LEU A 59 -5.04 -13.11 -5.99
N ILE A 60 -4.43 -12.04 -6.51
CA ILE A 60 -4.29 -11.82 -7.95
C ILE A 60 -3.49 -12.97 -8.58
N SER A 61 -2.38 -13.37 -7.95
CA SER A 61 -1.53 -14.48 -8.41
C SER A 61 -2.28 -15.82 -8.45
N GLU A 62 -3.07 -16.13 -7.42
CA GLU A 62 -3.91 -17.32 -7.37
C GLU A 62 -5.00 -17.34 -8.46
N LEU A 63 -5.50 -16.17 -8.88
CA LEU A 63 -6.52 -16.05 -9.92
C LEU A 63 -5.94 -16.12 -11.34
N GLU A 64 -4.62 -15.97 -11.48
CA GLU A 64 -3.87 -16.01 -12.74
C GLU A 64 -3.18 -17.35 -13.01
N GLY A 65 -2.91 -18.13 -11.95
CA GLY A 65 -2.43 -19.51 -12.03
C GLY A 65 -3.49 -20.51 -12.49
#